data_AF-A0A2V9QZQ4-F1
#
_entry.id   AF-A0A2V9QZQ4-F1
#
_cell.length_a   1.000
_cell.length_b   1.000
_cell.length_c   1.000
_cell.angle_alpha   90.00
_cell.angle_beta   90.00
_cell.angle_gamma   90.00
#
_symmetry.space_group_name_H-M   'P 1'
#
loop_
_entity.id
_entity.type
_entity.pdbx_description
1 polymer ?
#
loop_
_entity_poly.entity_id
_entity_poly.type
_entity_poly.pdbx_seq_one_letter_code
_entity_poly.pdbx_strand_id
1 'polypeptide(L)' 'MDLSEVSQRLESHGQVRHNNFVLRFQKHPYEITLFPDGRAIIKGTTDTSVARSLYARYIGS' A
#
# COMPACT_ATOMS: atom_id res chain seq x y z
N MET A 1 -2.79 -11.88 6.75
CA MET A 1 -3.25 -10.65 6.09
C MET A 1 -3.71 -11.02 4.70
N ASP A 2 -4.94 -10.69 4.32
CA ASP A 2 -5.47 -11.01 2.99
C ASP A 2 -5.22 -9.83 2.03
N LEU A 3 -4.39 -10.05 1.00
CA LEU A 3 -4.07 -9.01 0.02
C LEU A 3 -5.28 -8.68 -0.87
N SER A 4 -6.21 -9.61 -1.06
CA SER A 4 -7.41 -9.38 -1.88
C SER A 4 -8.41 -8.47 -1.17
N GLU A 5 -8.55 -8.58 0.16
CA GLU A 5 -9.40 -7.66 0.92
C GLU A 5 -8.81 -6.24 0.91
N VAL A 6 -7.49 -6.13 1.11
CA VAL A 6 -6.79 -4.84 1.09
C VAL A 6 -6.84 -4.22 -0.31
N SER A 7 -6.77 -5.03 -1.37
CA SER A 7 -6.80 -4.52 -2.74
C SER A 7 -8.14 -3.87 -3.06
N GLN A 8 -9.26 -4.53 -2.73
CA GLN A 8 -10.61 -4.00 -2.94
C GLN A 8 -10.82 -2.67 -2.22
N ARG A 9 -10.32 -2.53 -0.99
CA ARG A 9 -10.39 -1.27 -0.23
C ARG A 9 -9.56 -0.15 -0.87
N LEU A 10 -8.44 -0.48 -1.51
CA LEU A 10 -7.55 0.51 -2.10
C LEU A 10 -7.94 0.91 -3.52
N GLU A 11 -8.75 0.12 -4.22
CA GLU A 11 -9.20 0.41 -5.59
C GLU A 11 -9.96 1.75 -5.68
N SER A 12 -10.68 2.13 -4.62
CA SER A 12 -11.36 3.44 -4.55
C SER A 12 -10.41 4.62 -4.34
N HIS A 13 -9.15 4.37 -3.98
CA HIS A 13 -8.19 5.41 -3.59
C HIS A 13 -7.08 5.66 -4.62
N GLY A 14 -6.98 4.81 -5.64
CA GLY A 14 -5.92 4.87 -6.67
C GLY A 14 -5.82 3.57 -7.46
N GLN A 15 -4.72 3.43 -8.22
CA GLN A 15 -4.52 2.23 -9.03
C GLN A 15 -3.94 1.12 -8.17
N VAL A 16 -4.66 0.02 -8.04
CA VAL A 16 -4.23 -1.17 -7.31
C VAL A 16 -3.93 -2.29 -8.28
N ARG A 17 -2.83 -3.00 -8.05
CA ARG A 17 -2.50 -4.26 -8.69
C ARG A 17 -2.04 -5.22 -7.62
N HIS A 18 -2.65 -6.39 -7.52
CA HIS A 18 -2.19 -7.41 -6.59
C HIS A 18 -2.00 -8.74 -7.32
N ASN A 19 -1.13 -9.58 -6.78
CA ASN A 19 -0.96 -10.97 -7.15
C ASN A 19 -0.77 -11.80 -5.87
N ASN A 20 -0.53 -13.10 -6.01
CA ASN A 20 -0.35 -14.01 -4.87
C ASN A 20 0.86 -13.70 -3.97
N PHE A 21 1.75 -12.77 -4.36
CA PHE A 21 3.00 -12.48 -3.65
C PHE A 21 3.08 -11.05 -3.14
N VAL A 22 2.44 -10.08 -3.78
CA VAL A 22 2.51 -8.66 -3.45
C VAL A 22 1.24 -7.91 -3.87
N LEU A 23 0.95 -6.83 -3.15
CA LEU A 23 0.00 -5.80 -3.55
C LEU A 23 0.76 -4.51 -3.83
N ARG A 24 0.56 -3.94 -5.01
CA ARG A 24 1.08 -2.63 -5.41
C ARG A 24 -0.08 -1.64 -5.51
N PHE A 25 0.01 -0.57 -4.75
CA PHE A 25 -0.88 0.56 -4.79
C PHE A 25 -0.14 1.79 -5.30
N GLN A 26 -0.64 2.39 -6.37
CA GLN A 26 -0.06 3.56 -7.00
C GLN A 26 -1.03 4.73 -6.88
N LYS A 27 -0.54 5.80 -6.27
CA LYS A 27 -1.27 7.07 -6.10
C LYS A 27 -0.28 8.20 -6.19
N HIS A 28 -0.15 8.79 -7.37
CA HIS A 28 0.84 9.84 -7.64
C HIS A 28 0.80 10.94 -6.56
N PRO A 29 1.95 11.31 -5.97
CA PRO A 29 3.34 10.92 -6.31
C PRO A 29 3.87 9.67 -5.58
N TYR A 30 3.01 8.94 -4.86
CA TYR A 30 3.38 7.82 -4.00
C TYR A 30 3.14 6.44 -4.63
N GLU A 31 3.99 5.48 -4.27
CA GLU A 31 3.82 4.06 -4.58
C GLU A 31 4.02 3.25 -3.31
N ILE A 32 3.10 2.34 -3.02
CA ILE A 32 3.15 1.42 -1.87
C ILE A 32 3.18 0.00 -2.42
N THR A 33 4.18 -0.78 -2.04
CA THR A 33 4.23 -2.22 -2.30
C THR A 33 4.13 -2.95 -0.97
N LEU A 34 3.01 -3.61 -0.74
CA LEU A 34 2.72 -4.43 0.43
C LEU A 34 3.03 -5.90 0.15
N PHE A 35 3.66 -6.55 1.11
CA PHE A 35 3.94 -7.98 1.13
C PHE A 35 2.95 -8.69 2.07
N PRO A 36 2.65 -9.98 1.83
CA PRO A 36 1.69 -10.75 2.63
C PRO A 36 2.16 -10.99 4.07
N ASP A 37 3.45 -10.79 4.35
CA ASP A 37 4.04 -10.82 5.69
C ASP A 37 3.84 -9.51 6.49
N GLY A 38 3.16 -8.52 5.90
CA GLY A 38 2.87 -7.23 6.52
C GLY A 38 3.97 -6.17 6.32
N ARG A 39 5.06 -6.48 5.60
CA ARG A 39 6.04 -5.45 5.23
C ARG A 39 5.50 -4.60 4.10
N ALA A 40 5.86 -3.31 4.09
CA ALA A 40 5.57 -2.44 2.96
C ALA A 40 6.78 -1.59 2.57
N ILE A 41 6.96 -1.42 1.27
CA ILE A 41 7.90 -0.47 0.67
C ILE A 41 7.09 0.73 0.19
N ILE A 42 7.46 1.92 0.65
CA ILE A 42 6.83 3.19 0.26
C ILE A 42 7.84 4.01 -0.53
N LYS A 43 7.46 4.44 -1.72
CA LYS A 43 8.23 5.32 -2.60
C LYS A 43 7.46 6.62 -2.83
N GLY A 44 8.20 7.68 -3.16
CA GLY A 44 7.65 9.02 -3.40
C GLY A 44 7.75 9.97 -2.20
N THR A 45 8.33 9.51 -1.09
CA THR A 45 8.67 10.36 0.06
C THR A 45 10.00 9.90 0.68
N THR A 46 10.77 10.85 1.18
CA THR A 46 11.94 10.61 2.06
C THR A 46 11.60 10.87 3.53
N ASP A 47 10.44 11.48 3.80
CA ASP A 47 9.94 11.71 5.14
C ASP A 47 9.29 10.45 5.71
N THR A 48 9.85 9.96 6.82
CA THR A 48 9.40 8.76 7.53
C THR A 48 8.02 8.94 8.17
N SER A 49 7.66 10.15 8.59
CA SER A 49 6.35 10.47 9.14
C SER A 49 5.26 10.36 8.07
N VAL A 50 5.54 10.87 6.86
CA VAL A 50 4.64 10.73 5.70
C VAL A 50 4.49 9.25 5.33
N ALA A 51 5.60 8.51 5.24
CA ALA A 51 5.57 7.08 4.94
C ALA A 51 4.74 6.30 5.98
N ARG A 52 4.96 6.55 7.27
CA ARG A 52 4.19 5.91 8.36
C ARG A 52 2.71 6.25 8.29
N SER A 53 2.38 7.51 7.97
CA SER A 53 0.99 7.97 7.81
C SER A 53 0.29 7.30 6.62
N LEU A 54 0.99 7.16 5.49
CA LEU A 54 0.48 6.44 4.31
C LEU A 54 0.21 4.97 4.65
N TYR A 55 1.16 4.32 5.32
CA TYR A 55 0.99 2.94 5.77
C TYR A 55 -0.23 2.81 6.69
N ALA A 56 -0.32 3.63 7.75
CA ALA A 56 -1.45 3.57 8.68
C ALA A 56 -2.79 3.87 7.99
N ARG A 57 -2.83 4.84 7.07
CA ARG A 57 -4.06 5.25 6.37
C ARG A 57 -4.60 4.18 5.43
N TYR A 58 -3.72 3.47 4.72
CA TYR A 58 -4.12 2.56 3.65
C TYR A 58 -4.03 1.08 4.04
N ILE A 59 -3.12 0.75 4.96
CA ILE A 59 -2.83 -0.62 5.39
C ILE A 59 -3.25 -0.89 6.84
N GLY A 60 -3.14 0.11 7.72
CA GLY A 60 -3.43 -0.03 9.16
C GLY A 60 -4.92 -0.20 9.44
N SER A 61 -5.41 -1.43 9.41
CA SER A 61 -6.73 -1.84 9.87
C SER A 61 -6.71 -3.29 10.33
#